data_AF-A0A958F2W4-F1
#
_entry.id   AF-A0A958F2W4-F1
#
_cell.length_a   1.000
_cell.length_b   1.000
_cell.length_c   1.000
_cell.angle_alpha   90.00
_cell.angle_beta   90.00
_cell.angle_gamma   90.00
#
_symmetry.space_group_name_H-M   'P 1'
#
loop_
_entity.id
_entity.type
_entity.pdbx_description
1 polymer ?
#
loop_
_entity_poly.entity_id
_entity_poly.type
_entity_poly.pdbx_seq_one_letter_code
_entity_poly.pdbx_strand_id
1 'polypeptide(L)'
;EDLALFRQSLAGNDYTMYKNILSHLDNFKSGKKGIFLTNTRHAYKCIKNSDGDIYWNCGTFFHEFQPGKAYSVRFHNINFAFEKKIERDPNAPKTTQGLENKVLKWVRMEKGLWDSAFAANGNKPVALDLANTPFGDADYIGNHMLNVAPNQTIYDAYDAIIFLAPVEQLRQTAISDAIFTDDFKLELERRFPILYTETQLASLLENSGAKTIREAIDRNFVAEPEMRQPLTQQIGPIDEWKN
;
A
#
# COMPACT_ATOMS: atom_id res chain seq x y z
N GLU A 1 13.69 -23.53 -4.89
CA GLU A 1 13.83 -22.47 -5.92
C GLU A 1 12.51 -21.78 -6.27
N ASP A 2 11.39 -22.48 -6.34
CA ASP A 2 10.10 -21.92 -6.80
C ASP A 2 9.52 -20.78 -5.95
N LEU A 3 9.64 -20.85 -4.62
CA LEU A 3 9.21 -19.76 -3.74
C LEU A 3 10.07 -18.50 -3.93
N ALA A 4 11.35 -18.65 -4.29
CA ALA A 4 12.24 -17.54 -4.58
C ALA A 4 11.91 -16.90 -5.95
N LEU A 5 11.59 -17.70 -6.96
CA LEU A 5 11.09 -17.27 -8.27
C LEU A 5 9.72 -16.59 -8.17
N PHE A 6 8.78 -17.14 -7.38
CA PHE A 6 7.49 -16.52 -7.09
C PHE A 6 7.64 -15.17 -6.36
N ARG A 7 8.58 -15.09 -5.41
CA ARG A 7 8.92 -13.83 -4.72
C ARG A 7 9.65 -12.83 -5.63
N GLN A 8 10.33 -13.29 -6.68
CA GLN A 8 10.98 -12.44 -7.69
C GLN A 8 9.99 -11.89 -8.72
N SER A 9 8.86 -12.57 -8.99
CA SER A 9 7.86 -12.10 -9.95
C SER A 9 6.86 -11.12 -9.34
N LEU A 10 7.28 -10.10 -8.59
CA LEU A 10 6.37 -9.05 -8.10
C LEU A 10 5.58 -8.42 -9.27
N ALA A 11 6.23 -8.20 -10.41
CA ALA A 11 5.57 -7.82 -11.67
C ALA A 11 4.55 -8.88 -12.14
N GLY A 12 4.82 -10.17 -11.94
CA GLY A 12 3.89 -11.26 -12.21
C GLY A 12 2.65 -11.25 -11.30
N ASN A 13 2.80 -10.87 -10.02
CA ASN A 13 1.68 -10.71 -9.10
C ASN A 13 0.81 -9.51 -9.48
N ASP A 14 1.43 -8.36 -9.74
CA ASP A 14 0.75 -7.14 -10.18
C ASP A 14 0.08 -7.33 -11.55
N TYR A 15 0.71 -8.07 -12.48
CA TYR A 15 0.10 -8.44 -13.77
C TYR A 15 -1.08 -9.41 -13.61
N THR A 16 -0.96 -10.39 -12.72
CA THR A 16 -2.07 -11.32 -12.42
C THR A 16 -3.26 -10.57 -11.83
N MET A 17 -3.01 -9.61 -10.92
CA MET A 17 -4.04 -8.72 -10.40
C MET A 17 -4.74 -7.94 -11.53
N TYR A 18 -3.96 -7.33 -12.43
CA TYR A 18 -4.47 -6.65 -13.62
C TYR A 18 -5.36 -7.56 -14.47
N LYS A 19 -4.90 -8.79 -14.80
CA LYS A 19 -5.67 -9.74 -15.62
C LYS A 19 -6.96 -10.20 -14.95
N ASN A 20 -6.94 -10.43 -13.64
CA ASN A 20 -8.12 -10.82 -12.88
C ASN A 20 -9.16 -9.69 -12.89
N ILE A 21 -8.73 -8.46 -12.58
CA ILE A 21 -9.60 -7.28 -12.63
C ILE A 21 -10.21 -7.13 -14.02
N LEU A 22 -9.36 -7.18 -15.05
CA LEU A 22 -9.79 -7.02 -16.44
C LEU A 22 -10.82 -8.08 -16.83
N SER A 23 -10.66 -9.33 -16.38
CA SER A 23 -11.62 -10.41 -16.61
C SER A 23 -12.98 -10.12 -15.95
N HIS A 24 -13.00 -9.64 -14.70
CA HIS A 24 -14.25 -9.26 -14.02
C HIS A 24 -14.97 -8.09 -14.71
N LEU A 25 -14.21 -7.19 -15.32
CA LEU A 25 -14.73 -6.09 -16.14
C LEU A 25 -15.01 -6.49 -17.59
N ASP A 26 -14.97 -7.79 -17.91
CA ASP A 26 -15.20 -8.32 -19.26
C ASP A 26 -14.32 -7.62 -20.32
N ASN A 27 -13.07 -7.37 -19.94
CA ASN A 27 -12.08 -6.63 -20.73
C ASN A 27 -12.62 -5.29 -21.27
N PHE A 28 -13.46 -4.62 -20.49
CA PHE A 28 -14.16 -3.37 -20.85
C PHE A 28 -15.12 -3.46 -22.05
N LYS A 29 -15.50 -4.66 -22.50
CA LYS A 29 -16.38 -4.86 -23.67
C LYS A 29 -17.86 -4.60 -23.37
N SER A 30 -18.31 -4.84 -22.14
CA SER A 30 -19.72 -4.70 -21.73
C SER A 30 -20.04 -3.39 -20.98
N GLY A 31 -19.09 -2.44 -20.90
CA GLY A 31 -19.30 -1.18 -20.19
C GLY A 31 -19.36 -1.30 -18.66
N LYS A 32 -19.08 -2.50 -18.11
CA LYS A 32 -18.95 -2.74 -16.68
C LYS A 32 -17.90 -1.81 -16.06
N LYS A 33 -18.22 -1.27 -14.88
CA LYS A 33 -17.32 -0.46 -14.06
C LYS A 33 -17.08 -1.16 -12.73
N GLY A 34 -15.95 -0.88 -12.11
CA GLY A 34 -15.61 -1.44 -10.80
C GLY A 34 -14.75 -0.49 -9.99
N ILE A 35 -14.76 -0.68 -8.68
CA ILE A 35 -13.86 -0.04 -7.73
C ILE A 35 -12.97 -1.13 -7.15
N PHE A 36 -11.66 -0.90 -7.17
CA PHE A 36 -10.67 -1.85 -6.67
C PHE A 36 -9.93 -1.22 -5.51
N LEU A 37 -10.18 -1.75 -4.32
CA LEU A 37 -9.47 -1.36 -3.12
C LEU A 37 -8.19 -2.19 -3.03
N THR A 38 -7.05 -1.52 -3.02
CA THR A 38 -5.74 -2.17 -2.98
C THR A 38 -4.77 -1.37 -2.13
N ASN A 39 -3.66 -1.99 -1.74
CA ASN A 39 -2.57 -1.26 -1.11
C ASN A 39 -2.00 -0.20 -2.07
N THR A 40 -1.59 0.93 -1.51
CA THR A 40 -0.99 2.10 -2.16
C THR A 40 -0.11 1.76 -3.37
N ARG A 41 0.82 0.81 -3.25
CA ARG A 41 1.78 0.46 -4.32
C ARG A 41 1.11 -0.07 -5.59
N HIS A 42 0.09 -0.91 -5.45
CA HIS A 42 -0.56 -1.55 -6.59
C HIS A 42 -1.36 -0.56 -7.43
N ALA A 43 -1.73 0.59 -6.86
CA ALA A 43 -2.47 1.63 -7.54
C ALA A 43 -1.58 2.62 -8.32
N TYR A 44 -0.25 2.55 -8.21
CA TYR A 44 0.63 3.47 -8.94
C TYR A 44 0.39 3.41 -10.46
N LYS A 45 0.30 4.58 -11.10
CA LYS A 45 0.12 4.73 -12.55
C LYS A 45 1.39 4.50 -13.33
N CYS A 46 2.46 5.26 -13.08
CA CYS A 46 3.68 5.14 -13.87
C CYS A 46 4.87 5.77 -13.13
N ILE A 47 5.36 5.09 -12.10
CA ILE A 47 6.60 5.49 -11.43
C ILE A 47 7.78 4.83 -12.13
N LYS A 48 8.83 5.61 -12.39
CA LYS A 48 10.08 5.15 -13.02
C LYS A 48 11.22 5.04 -12.03
N ASN A 49 12.17 4.17 -12.31
CA ASN A 49 13.41 4.05 -11.55
C ASN A 49 14.47 5.05 -12.04
N SER A 50 15.60 5.14 -11.35
CA SER A 50 16.71 6.04 -11.73
C SER A 50 17.26 5.81 -13.14
N ASP A 51 17.11 4.61 -13.68
CA ASP A 51 17.56 4.21 -15.03
C ASP A 51 16.51 4.54 -16.10
N GLY A 52 15.32 5.00 -15.70
CA GLY A 52 14.20 5.34 -16.58
C GLY A 52 13.21 4.20 -16.82
N ASP A 53 13.46 3.01 -16.29
CA ASP A 53 12.55 1.86 -16.42
C ASP A 53 11.32 2.02 -15.53
N ILE A 54 10.19 1.51 -16.00
CA ILE A 54 8.92 1.57 -15.30
C ILE A 54 8.85 0.51 -14.20
N TYR A 55 8.39 0.91 -13.01
CA TYR A 55 7.92 -0.04 -12.00
C TYR A 55 6.54 -0.59 -12.40
N TRP A 56 6.50 -1.88 -12.73
CA TRP A 56 5.29 -2.58 -13.15
C TRP A 56 4.39 -2.93 -11.96
N ASN A 57 3.55 -1.98 -11.58
CA ASN A 57 2.44 -2.17 -10.65
C ASN A 57 1.12 -2.44 -11.39
N CYS A 58 0.09 -2.92 -10.70
CA CYS A 58 -1.20 -3.22 -11.31
C CYS A 58 -1.79 -2.00 -12.05
N GLY A 59 -1.73 -0.81 -11.43
CA GLY A 59 -2.15 0.46 -12.03
C GLY A 59 -1.36 0.79 -13.30
N THR A 60 -0.07 0.50 -13.32
CA THR A 60 0.80 0.65 -14.49
C THR A 60 0.33 -0.14 -15.69
N PHE A 61 -0.06 -1.40 -15.52
CA PHE A 61 -0.61 -2.18 -16.62
C PHE A 61 -1.89 -1.57 -17.19
N PHE A 62 -2.76 -1.02 -16.35
CA PHE A 62 -3.93 -0.29 -16.85
C PHE A 62 -3.54 1.01 -17.56
N HIS A 63 -2.60 1.77 -17.03
CA HIS A 63 -2.14 3.02 -17.62
C HIS A 63 -1.54 2.81 -19.01
N GLU A 64 -0.65 1.83 -19.15
CA GLU A 64 0.07 1.54 -20.39
C GLU A 64 -0.79 0.78 -21.41
N PHE A 65 -1.58 -0.21 -20.98
CA PHE A 65 -2.28 -1.11 -21.92
C PHE A 65 -3.75 -0.74 -22.12
N GLN A 66 -4.35 0.06 -21.24
CA GLN A 66 -5.76 0.44 -21.28
C GLN A 66 -5.92 1.95 -20.98
N PRO A 67 -5.25 2.84 -21.74
CA PRO A 67 -5.23 4.27 -21.45
C PRO A 67 -6.66 4.84 -21.37
N GLY A 68 -6.93 5.60 -20.30
CA GLY A 68 -8.24 6.21 -20.03
C GLY A 68 -9.31 5.25 -19.50
N LYS A 69 -8.99 3.97 -19.21
CA LYS A 69 -9.94 3.00 -18.63
C LYS A 69 -9.81 2.82 -17.13
N ALA A 70 -8.73 3.31 -16.53
CA ALA A 70 -8.52 3.31 -15.09
C ALA A 70 -8.25 4.73 -14.60
N TYR A 71 -8.63 5.00 -13.36
CA TYR A 71 -8.41 6.26 -12.67
C TYR A 71 -7.92 5.93 -11.26
N SER A 72 -6.68 6.30 -10.95
CA SER A 72 -6.01 5.92 -9.70
C SER A 72 -6.24 6.97 -8.63
N VAL A 73 -6.82 6.56 -7.51
CA VAL A 73 -7.21 7.46 -6.43
C VAL A 73 -6.53 7.04 -5.14
N ARG A 74 -5.88 7.98 -4.46
CA ARG A 74 -5.32 7.78 -3.12
C ARG A 74 -6.15 8.50 -2.06
N PHE A 75 -6.16 7.98 -0.84
CA PHE A 75 -6.61 8.77 0.31
C PHE A 75 -5.45 9.61 0.85
N HIS A 76 -5.76 10.83 1.31
CA HIS A 76 -4.86 11.58 2.17
C HIS A 76 -4.71 10.84 3.49
N ASN A 77 -3.46 10.51 3.84
CA ASN A 77 -3.12 9.77 5.04
C ASN A 77 -1.66 10.02 5.40
N ILE A 78 -1.23 9.48 6.54
CA ILE A 78 0.17 9.39 6.92
C ILE A 78 0.92 8.53 5.89
N ASN A 79 2.09 9.02 5.45
CA ASN A 79 2.88 8.37 4.42
C ASN A 79 4.06 7.66 5.04
N PHE A 80 4.40 6.51 4.47
CA PHE A 80 5.68 5.88 4.73
C PHE A 80 6.72 6.51 3.79
N ALA A 81 7.87 6.88 4.35
CA ALA A 81 9.03 7.34 3.61
C ALA A 81 10.24 6.46 3.96
N PHE A 82 10.96 6.03 2.94
CA PHE A 82 12.20 5.29 3.10
C PHE A 82 13.37 6.26 3.21
N GLU A 83 14.11 6.19 4.31
CA GLU A 83 15.28 7.07 4.53
C GLU A 83 16.54 6.49 3.91
N LYS A 84 16.82 5.20 4.13
CA LYS A 84 18.02 4.53 3.64
C LYS A 84 17.89 3.01 3.62
N LYS A 85 18.77 2.37 2.85
CA LYS A 85 19.03 0.93 2.98
C LYS A 85 19.97 0.69 4.16
N ILE A 86 19.74 -0.40 4.89
CA ILE A 86 20.64 -0.91 5.92
C ILE A 86 21.13 -2.30 5.53
N GLU A 87 22.33 -2.65 5.97
CA GLU A 87 22.85 -4.00 5.79
C GLU A 87 21.98 -4.98 6.57
N ARG A 88 21.59 -6.06 5.90
CA ARG A 88 20.70 -7.06 6.47
C ARG A 88 21.50 -7.95 7.42
N ASP A 89 20.97 -8.21 8.61
CA ASP A 89 21.45 -9.32 9.44
C ASP A 89 21.26 -10.65 8.67
N PRO A 90 22.34 -11.37 8.33
CA PRO A 90 22.26 -12.62 7.58
C PRO A 90 21.41 -13.69 8.28
N ASN A 91 21.23 -13.60 9.60
CA ASN A 91 20.42 -14.54 10.39
C ASN A 91 18.95 -14.11 10.52
N ALA A 92 18.60 -12.87 10.18
CA ALA A 92 17.22 -12.40 10.25
C ALA A 92 16.36 -13.08 9.15
N PRO A 93 15.14 -13.56 9.46
CA PRO A 93 14.24 -14.15 8.48
C PRO A 93 13.97 -13.18 7.32
N LYS A 94 14.06 -13.67 6.08
CA LYS A 94 13.67 -12.88 4.90
C LYS A 94 12.15 -12.74 4.89
N THR A 95 11.65 -11.52 5.03
CA THR A 95 10.21 -11.27 4.94
C THR A 95 9.76 -11.24 3.48
N THR A 96 8.49 -11.54 3.22
CA THR A 96 7.88 -11.36 1.90
C THR A 96 7.70 -9.89 1.54
N GLN A 97 7.80 -8.99 2.52
CA GLN A 97 7.61 -7.55 2.37
C GLN A 97 8.89 -6.83 1.91
N GLY A 98 10.07 -7.42 2.13
CA GLY A 98 11.35 -6.85 1.69
C GLY A 98 11.69 -5.52 2.38
N LEU A 99 11.28 -5.37 3.64
CA LEU A 99 11.47 -4.17 4.46
C LEU A 99 12.63 -4.32 5.45
N GLU A 100 13.13 -5.54 5.66
CA GLU A 100 14.17 -5.88 6.63
C GLU A 100 15.51 -5.15 6.43
N ASN A 101 15.73 -4.58 5.25
CA ASN A 101 16.95 -3.87 4.90
C ASN A 101 16.72 -2.38 4.66
N LYS A 102 15.68 -1.78 5.26
CA LYS A 102 15.34 -0.37 5.07
C LYS A 102 14.96 0.32 6.38
N VAL A 103 15.36 1.58 6.51
CA VAL A 103 14.87 2.48 7.57
C VAL A 103 13.65 3.21 7.05
N LEU A 104 12.57 3.11 7.82
CA LEU A 104 11.26 3.68 7.53
C LEU A 104 10.98 4.83 8.49
N LYS A 105 10.40 5.91 7.97
CA LYS A 105 9.85 7.00 8.76
C LYS A 105 8.43 7.29 8.30
N TRP A 106 7.54 7.57 9.25
CA TRP A 106 6.20 8.06 8.96
C TRP A 106 6.24 9.59 8.83
N VAL A 107 5.65 10.11 7.77
CA VAL A 107 5.72 11.54 7.43
C VAL A 107 4.37 12.09 7.00
N ARG A 108 4.21 13.39 7.19
CA ARG A 108 3.20 14.19 6.48
C ARG A 108 3.72 14.54 5.09
N MET A 109 2.82 14.64 4.11
CA MET A 109 3.19 15.16 2.80
C MET A 109 3.73 16.59 2.94
N GLU A 110 4.85 16.85 2.27
CA GLU A 110 5.51 18.17 2.25
C GLU A 110 5.62 18.80 3.65
N LYS A 111 6.06 17.99 4.63
CA LYS A 111 6.23 18.44 6.04
C LYS A 111 4.95 19.09 6.62
N GLY A 112 3.77 18.60 6.24
CA GLY A 112 2.49 19.07 6.77
C GLY A 112 1.85 20.22 5.98
N LEU A 113 2.44 20.66 4.87
CA LEU A 113 1.84 21.70 4.03
C LEU A 113 0.45 21.29 3.52
N TRP A 114 0.27 20.02 3.15
CA TRP A 114 -1.03 19.51 2.70
C TRP A 114 -2.08 19.58 3.80
N ASP A 115 -1.74 19.09 5.00
CA ASP A 115 -2.60 19.16 6.16
C ASP A 115 -2.97 20.61 6.51
N SER A 116 -2.00 21.53 6.41
CA SER A 116 -2.22 22.98 6.60
C SER A 116 -3.19 23.55 5.56
N ALA A 117 -3.09 23.14 4.29
CA ALA A 117 -3.99 23.57 3.22
C ALA A 117 -5.43 23.06 3.46
N PHE A 118 -5.59 21.80 3.86
CA PHE A 118 -6.91 21.27 4.23
C PHE A 118 -7.49 21.97 5.46
N ALA A 119 -6.66 22.28 6.46
CA ALA A 119 -7.07 23.05 7.62
C ALA A 119 -7.53 24.46 7.24
N ALA A 120 -6.83 25.14 6.34
CA ALA A 120 -7.24 26.45 5.80
C ALA A 120 -8.58 26.37 5.04
N ASN A 121 -8.89 25.24 4.42
CA ASN A 121 -10.18 24.96 3.80
C ASN A 121 -11.26 24.45 4.79
N GLY A 122 -10.99 24.56 6.09
CA GLY A 122 -11.93 24.17 7.15
C GLY A 122 -12.07 22.65 7.35
N ASN A 123 -11.09 21.85 6.91
CA ASN A 123 -11.06 20.39 7.05
C ASN A 123 -12.32 19.69 6.51
N LYS A 124 -12.92 20.25 5.45
CA LYS A 124 -14.08 19.62 4.80
C LYS A 124 -13.62 18.43 3.95
N PRO A 125 -14.34 17.30 3.97
CA PRO A 125 -14.07 16.20 3.04
C PRO A 125 -14.10 16.71 1.61
N VAL A 126 -13.07 16.36 0.83
CA VAL A 126 -12.90 16.83 -0.55
C VAL A 126 -12.14 15.81 -1.38
N ALA A 127 -12.54 15.67 -2.65
CA ALA A 127 -11.77 14.95 -3.66
C ALA A 127 -11.20 15.97 -4.64
N LEU A 128 -9.93 15.80 -5.02
CA LEU A 128 -9.20 16.70 -5.91
C LEU A 128 -8.59 15.89 -7.03
N ASP A 129 -8.74 16.37 -8.26
CA ASP A 129 -7.87 15.96 -9.36
C ASP A 129 -6.47 16.49 -9.07
N LEU A 130 -5.45 15.68 -9.31
CA LEU A 130 -4.06 16.06 -9.10
C LEU A 130 -3.48 16.80 -10.31
N ALA A 131 -4.04 16.61 -11.50
CA ALA A 131 -3.54 17.22 -12.73
C ALA A 131 -3.50 18.75 -12.63
N ASN A 132 -2.32 19.34 -12.89
CA ASN A 132 -2.09 20.78 -12.86
C ASN A 132 -2.43 21.43 -11.50
N THR A 133 -2.09 20.74 -10.40
CA THR A 133 -2.27 21.25 -9.04
C THR A 133 -0.97 21.17 -8.25
N PRO A 134 -0.76 22.05 -7.26
CA PRO A 134 0.38 21.93 -6.35
C PRO A 134 0.48 20.57 -5.64
N PHE A 135 -0.66 19.92 -5.38
CA PHE A 135 -0.70 18.57 -4.81
C PHE A 135 -0.18 17.50 -5.78
N GLY A 136 -0.47 17.64 -7.07
CA GLY A 136 0.02 16.74 -8.10
C GLY A 136 1.50 16.94 -8.40
N ASP A 137 1.98 18.17 -8.32
CA ASP A 137 3.38 18.55 -8.59
C ASP A 137 4.33 18.24 -7.43
N ALA A 138 3.80 17.91 -6.24
CA ALA A 138 4.60 17.51 -5.09
C ALA A 138 5.47 16.28 -5.39
N ASP A 139 6.66 16.23 -4.81
CA ASP A 139 7.60 15.11 -4.96
C ASP A 139 6.96 13.77 -4.58
N TYR A 140 7.29 12.74 -5.36
CA TYR A 140 6.86 11.38 -5.08
C TYR A 140 7.40 10.88 -3.73
N ILE A 141 6.49 10.49 -2.85
CA ILE A 141 6.77 9.76 -1.61
C ILE A 141 6.05 8.42 -1.67
N GLY A 142 6.81 7.32 -1.57
CA GLY A 142 6.22 5.99 -1.67
C GLY A 142 7.23 4.84 -1.78
N ASN A 143 6.74 3.67 -2.23
CA ASN A 143 7.47 2.39 -2.12
C ASN A 143 8.80 2.38 -2.85
N HIS A 144 8.92 3.18 -3.91
CA HIS A 144 10.04 3.16 -4.82
C HIS A 144 11.04 4.31 -4.60
N MET A 145 10.82 5.16 -3.58
CA MET A 145 11.50 6.47 -3.47
C MET A 145 13.03 6.39 -3.31
N LEU A 146 13.60 5.27 -2.84
CA LEU A 146 15.07 5.12 -2.76
C LEU A 146 15.75 4.93 -4.12
N ASN A 147 14.99 4.62 -5.16
CA ASN A 147 15.49 4.35 -6.51
C ASN A 147 14.50 4.88 -7.55
N VAL A 148 13.88 6.02 -7.26
CA VAL A 148 12.93 6.67 -8.16
C VAL A 148 13.68 7.59 -9.12
N ALA A 149 13.18 7.75 -10.34
CA ALA A 149 13.72 8.76 -11.26
C ALA A 149 13.62 10.16 -10.63
N PRO A 150 14.57 11.07 -10.92
CA PRO A 150 14.45 12.47 -10.53
C PRO A 150 13.14 13.10 -11.04
N ASN A 151 12.59 14.03 -10.26
CA ASN A 151 11.38 14.80 -10.60
C ASN A 151 10.09 13.97 -10.80
N GLN A 152 10.03 12.76 -10.27
CA GLN A 152 8.76 12.02 -10.21
C GLN A 152 7.85 12.64 -9.15
N THR A 153 6.58 12.80 -9.49
CA THR A 153 5.61 13.50 -8.64
C THR A 153 4.51 12.58 -8.11
N ILE A 154 3.66 13.10 -7.24
CA ILE A 154 2.43 12.39 -6.83
C ILE A 154 1.52 12.12 -8.03
N TYR A 155 1.46 13.00 -9.03
CA TYR A 155 0.62 12.80 -10.21
C TYR A 155 1.08 11.64 -11.11
N ASP A 156 2.39 11.35 -11.12
CA ASP A 156 2.94 10.15 -11.76
C ASP A 156 2.48 8.86 -11.05
N ALA A 157 2.16 8.94 -9.75
CA ALA A 157 1.61 7.82 -8.99
C ALA A 157 0.08 7.74 -9.07
N TYR A 158 -0.64 8.86 -9.05
CA TYR A 158 -2.09 8.91 -8.86
C TYR A 158 -2.77 9.98 -9.72
N ASP A 159 -4.03 9.79 -10.08
CA ASP A 159 -4.84 10.78 -10.77
C ASP A 159 -5.54 11.73 -9.81
N ALA A 160 -5.95 11.24 -8.64
CA ALA A 160 -6.69 12.04 -7.67
C ALA A 160 -6.35 11.69 -6.21
N ILE A 161 -6.69 12.61 -5.33
CA ILE A 161 -6.66 12.43 -3.88
C ILE A 161 -8.02 12.67 -3.25
N ILE A 162 -8.36 11.86 -2.25
CA ILE A 162 -9.51 12.07 -1.38
C ILE A 162 -9.02 12.41 0.03
N PHE A 163 -9.33 13.61 0.48
CA PHE A 163 -9.22 14.01 1.88
C PHE A 163 -10.56 13.77 2.58
N LEU A 164 -10.55 12.99 3.66
CA LEU A 164 -11.76 12.69 4.44
C LEU A 164 -11.79 13.47 5.77
N ALA A 165 -10.67 13.54 6.46
CA ALA A 165 -10.51 14.19 7.76
C ALA A 165 -9.02 14.44 8.03
N PRO A 166 -8.68 15.30 9.01
CA PRO A 166 -7.32 15.43 9.50
C PRO A 166 -6.73 14.09 9.91
N VAL A 167 -5.44 13.88 9.69
CA VAL A 167 -4.78 12.59 9.97
C VAL A 167 -4.91 12.14 11.43
N GLU A 168 -5.03 13.09 12.37
CA GLU A 168 -5.24 12.87 13.80
C GLU A 168 -6.63 12.29 14.14
N GLN A 169 -7.58 12.45 13.23
CA GLN A 169 -8.95 11.96 13.35
C GLN A 169 -9.15 10.64 12.58
N LEU A 170 -8.20 10.27 11.71
CA LEU A 170 -8.28 9.01 10.99
C LEU A 170 -8.21 7.84 11.97
N ARG A 171 -8.97 6.80 11.63
CA ARG A 171 -9.06 5.57 12.40
C ARG A 171 -8.50 4.44 11.57
N GLN A 172 -7.92 3.46 12.26
CA GLN A 172 -7.52 2.20 11.68
C GLN A 172 -8.30 1.07 12.35
N THR A 173 -8.60 0.05 11.58
CA THR A 173 -9.06 -1.24 12.08
C THR A 173 -8.08 -2.27 11.54
N ALA A 174 -7.45 -3.03 12.43
CA ALA A 174 -6.45 -4.02 12.03
C ALA A 174 -7.10 -5.14 11.19
N ILE A 175 -8.31 -5.55 11.55
CA ILE A 175 -9.00 -6.72 11.01
C ILE A 175 -10.50 -6.43 10.95
N SER A 176 -11.10 -6.60 9.77
CA SER A 176 -12.54 -6.42 9.56
C SER A 176 -13.18 -7.76 9.20
N ASP A 177 -14.26 -8.14 9.90
CA ASP A 177 -15.00 -9.38 9.63
C ASP A 177 -15.59 -9.40 8.21
N ALA A 178 -15.81 -8.22 7.61
CA ALA A 178 -16.26 -8.12 6.22
C ALA A 178 -15.21 -8.62 5.21
N ILE A 179 -13.92 -8.66 5.60
CA ILE A 179 -12.80 -9.13 4.78
C ILE A 179 -12.35 -10.52 5.23
N PHE A 180 -12.26 -10.76 6.55
CA PHE A 180 -11.80 -12.02 7.13
C PHE A 180 -12.95 -12.99 7.40
N THR A 181 -13.71 -13.30 6.34
CA THR A 181 -14.79 -14.29 6.38
C THR A 181 -14.24 -15.71 6.62
N ASP A 182 -15.11 -16.65 6.98
CA ASP A 182 -14.69 -18.05 7.18
C ASP A 182 -14.08 -18.67 5.91
N ASP A 183 -14.65 -18.37 4.74
CA ASP A 183 -14.11 -18.80 3.44
C ASP A 183 -12.71 -18.22 3.21
N PHE A 184 -12.49 -16.95 3.55
CA PHE A 184 -11.17 -16.34 3.43
C PHE A 184 -10.18 -16.97 4.40
N LYS A 185 -10.59 -17.28 5.64
CA LYS A 185 -9.76 -17.97 6.63
C LYS A 185 -9.37 -19.38 6.18
N LEU A 186 -10.26 -20.11 5.50
CA LEU A 186 -9.94 -21.41 4.89
C LEU A 186 -8.85 -21.26 3.81
N GLU A 187 -8.92 -20.23 2.98
CA GLU A 187 -7.88 -19.95 1.99
C GLU A 187 -6.56 -19.51 2.64
N LEU A 188 -6.59 -18.75 3.74
CA LEU A 188 -5.39 -18.45 4.53
C LEU A 188 -4.75 -19.72 5.06
N GLU A 189 -5.53 -20.62 5.66
CA GLU A 189 -5.04 -21.91 6.17
C GLU A 189 -4.31 -22.70 5.08
N ARG A 190 -4.88 -22.76 3.87
CA ARG A 190 -4.26 -23.42 2.72
C ARG A 190 -2.94 -22.77 2.29
N ARG A 191 -2.83 -21.44 2.39
CA ARG A 191 -1.66 -20.69 1.93
C ARG A 191 -0.51 -20.68 2.93
N PHE A 192 -0.78 -20.75 4.24
CA PHE A 192 0.26 -20.62 5.25
C PHE A 192 1.41 -21.63 5.08
N PRO A 193 1.15 -22.93 4.85
CA PRO A 193 2.20 -23.92 4.56
C PRO A 193 3.02 -23.64 3.30
N ILE A 194 2.46 -22.88 2.34
CA ILE A 194 3.13 -22.54 1.07
C ILE A 194 4.00 -21.29 1.24
N LEU A 195 3.55 -20.33 2.05
CA LEU A 195 4.16 -19.00 2.18
C LEU A 195 5.26 -18.94 3.24
N TYR A 196 5.15 -19.75 4.29
CA TYR A 196 6.00 -19.72 5.47
C TYR A 196 6.84 -20.99 5.60
N THR A 197 8.03 -20.86 6.19
CA THR A 197 8.86 -22.02 6.55
C THR A 197 8.31 -22.73 7.79
N GLU A 198 8.75 -23.97 8.03
CA GLU A 198 8.37 -24.72 9.23
C GLU A 198 8.69 -23.96 10.52
N THR A 199 9.84 -23.30 10.60
CA THR A 199 10.22 -22.48 11.76
C THR A 199 9.25 -21.30 11.96
N GLN A 200 8.86 -20.63 10.87
CA GLN A 200 7.91 -19.51 10.95
C GLN A 200 6.52 -19.96 11.37
N LEU A 201 6.09 -21.13 10.90
CA LEU A 201 4.81 -21.73 11.31
C LEU A 201 4.86 -22.18 12.77
N ALA A 202 5.96 -22.78 13.23
CA ALA A 202 6.13 -23.16 14.63
C ALA A 202 6.07 -21.93 15.54
N SER A 203 6.77 -20.84 15.20
CA SER A 203 6.70 -19.59 15.95
C SER A 203 5.31 -18.96 15.95
N LEU A 204 4.57 -19.04 14.83
CA LEU A 204 3.18 -18.59 14.78
C LEU A 204 2.29 -19.38 15.76
N LEU A 205 2.41 -20.71 15.77
CA LEU A 205 1.64 -21.58 16.66
C LEU A 205 1.98 -21.31 18.13
N GLU A 206 3.27 -21.19 18.46
CA GLU A 206 3.75 -20.88 19.80
C GLU A 206 3.25 -19.51 20.29
N ASN A 207 3.46 -18.45 19.49
CA ASN A 207 3.07 -17.08 19.86
C ASN A 207 1.55 -16.91 20.02
N SER A 208 0.76 -17.74 19.32
CA SER A 208 -0.71 -17.74 19.42
C SER A 208 -1.25 -18.75 20.44
N GLY A 209 -0.37 -19.56 21.04
CA GLY A 209 -0.73 -20.69 21.89
C GLY A 209 -1.59 -21.75 21.20
N ALA A 210 -1.58 -21.80 19.86
CA ALA A 210 -2.45 -22.64 19.04
C ALA A 210 -1.79 -23.99 18.72
N LYS A 211 -2.60 -25.03 18.53
CA LYS A 211 -2.11 -26.36 18.11
C LYS A 211 -2.18 -26.57 16.61
N THR A 212 -3.01 -25.79 15.92
CA THR A 212 -3.22 -25.88 14.47
C THR A 212 -3.14 -24.50 13.82
N ILE A 213 -2.86 -24.47 12.52
CA ILE A 213 -2.86 -23.22 11.74
C ILE A 213 -4.24 -22.58 11.79
N ARG A 214 -5.31 -23.37 11.70
CA ARG A 214 -6.68 -22.86 11.82
C ARG A 214 -6.92 -22.17 13.16
N GLU A 215 -6.54 -22.81 14.27
CA GLU A 215 -6.65 -22.20 15.60
C GLU A 215 -5.85 -20.90 15.71
N ALA A 216 -4.64 -20.86 15.13
CA ALA A 216 -3.84 -19.64 15.09
C ALA A 216 -4.54 -18.55 14.27
N ILE A 217 -5.14 -18.89 13.13
CA ILE A 217 -5.87 -17.94 12.30
C ILE A 217 -7.09 -17.41 13.06
N ASP A 218 -7.88 -18.28 13.67
CA ASP A 218 -9.09 -17.88 14.39
C ASP A 218 -8.79 -17.01 15.61
N ARG A 219 -7.60 -17.14 16.22
CA ARG A 219 -7.17 -16.28 17.35
C ARG A 219 -6.58 -14.95 16.92
N ASN A 220 -5.79 -14.93 15.85
CA ASN A 220 -5.07 -13.72 15.42
C ASN A 220 -5.83 -12.88 14.40
N PHE A 221 -6.84 -13.45 13.73
CA PHE A 221 -7.64 -12.76 12.71
C PHE A 221 -9.09 -12.61 13.15
N VAL A 222 -9.26 -11.99 14.32
CA VAL A 222 -10.54 -11.59 14.88
C VAL A 222 -10.74 -10.10 14.64
N ALA A 223 -11.95 -9.67 14.32
CA ALA A 223 -12.22 -8.24 14.23
C ALA A 223 -11.85 -7.50 15.51
N GLU A 224 -11.18 -6.38 15.31
CA GLU A 224 -10.83 -5.46 16.37
C GLU A 224 -11.64 -4.17 16.23
N PRO A 225 -11.99 -3.49 17.33
CA PRO A 225 -12.62 -2.18 17.23
C PRO A 225 -11.69 -1.21 16.51
N GLU A 226 -12.29 -0.25 15.80
CA GLU A 226 -11.52 0.86 15.25
C GLU A 226 -10.81 1.64 16.37
N MET A 227 -9.55 1.99 16.13
CA MET A 227 -8.75 2.82 17.02
C MET A 227 -8.22 4.03 16.27
N ARG A 228 -7.91 5.11 16.99
CA ARG A 228 -7.20 6.24 16.40
C ARG A 228 -5.88 5.76 15.81
N GLN A 229 -5.51 6.30 14.65
CA GLN A 229 -4.29 5.95 13.95
C GLN A 229 -3.05 6.18 14.86
N PRO A 230 -2.40 5.13 15.42
CA PRO A 230 -1.28 5.30 16.36
C PRO A 230 -0.06 5.96 15.71
N LEU A 231 0.05 5.88 14.37
CA LEU A 231 1.14 6.51 13.63
C LEU A 231 1.14 8.03 13.72
N THR A 232 0.04 8.66 14.18
CA THR A 232 0.01 10.12 14.42
C THR A 232 0.98 10.57 15.49
N GLN A 233 1.45 9.65 16.36
CA GLN A 233 2.46 9.95 17.38
C GLN A 233 3.90 9.96 16.83
N GLN A 234 4.10 9.48 15.59
CA GLN A 234 5.42 9.29 14.97
C GLN A 234 5.71 10.31 13.87
N ILE A 235 4.75 11.18 13.54
CA ILE A 235 4.88 12.21 12.50
C ILE A 235 5.19 13.57 13.12
N GLY A 236 5.83 14.44 12.34
CA GLY A 236 6.09 15.83 12.71
C GLY A 236 4.82 16.68 12.83
N PRO A 237 4.94 17.92 13.34
CA PRO A 237 3.80 18.83 13.47
C PRO A 237 3.25 19.27 12.11
N ILE A 238 2.01 19.77 12.09
CA ILE A 238 1.32 20.23 10.88
C ILE A 238 2.03 21.38 10.17
N ASP A 239 2.81 22.17 10.91
CA ASP A 239 3.46 23.40 10.45
C ASP A 239 4.98 23.24 10.27
N GLU A 240 5.49 22.00 10.21
CA GLU A 240 6.92 21.73 10.00
C GLU A 240 7.45 22.35 8.69
N TRP A 241 6.60 22.49 7.67
CA TRP A 241 6.92 23.12 6.38
C TRP A 241 7.34 24.60 6.46
N LYS A 242 7.09 25.28 7.59
CA LYS A 242 7.47 26.69 7.77
C LYS A 242 8.95 26.88 8.16
N ASN A 243 9.64 25.80 8.52
CA ASN A 243 11.05 25.81 8.95
C ASN A 243 11.98 25.33 7.82
#